data_AF-G8XZ36-F1
#
_entry.id   AF-G8XZ36-F1
#
_cell.length_a   1.000
_cell.length_b   1.000
_cell.length_c   1.000
_cell.angle_alpha   90.00
_cell.angle_beta   90.00
_cell.angle_gamma   90.00
#
_symmetry.space_group_name_H-M   'P 1'
#
loop_
_entity.id
_entity.type
_entity.pdbx_description
1 polymer ?
#
loop_
_entity_poly.entity_id
_entity_poly.type
_entity_poly.pdbx_seq_one_letter_code
_entity_poly.pdbx_strand_id
1 'polypeptide(L)'
;MNTTNLDAPAMLFENLSWIDRMALRITYEVYKPTNTIYKYIGSDVLGCGCLIAIAVTCVYIGSFASLGKPRTALDSNTDKSELWHPTDNDNCLYYKTQEADLENLNGSNISLTSAFMIPVCGSAIISGLYYVVKNYDKSTLERFSNIYVLFMSFFAITNVSAYVLSVFVRKFQYYFNISPESSWFSRYRLTISKDVDGLPSGVISSVDEKKYKSLLHHLYKQGVKFWFPTHINRRNQGINVVFDDGYYFVLPITVSLLYGFYKLNPALNPDYTFPETNWIIGNFMGAYMSIFSISKGYFSNFKVASLLLIGLFFYDIYFVFKTEVMLTVATSINVPLKVSVPQIPDLYKQADILSSDLYSEPGFVTEFLQNSKNWKIANNILGLGDIIVPGFFIAMCLRYDLHRFYARNELAFHHLRSFPKPYFIASMLSYILGLILTVVVLLRFKHGQPALLYIVPCLLIGTFTAALVKGDVKGLLSFSEDIESPPSDTAQSHDKSASNDASESDVEDADYVVGEDSEWAEMADEHWDIDESAESTDSDELDLLIADQSNPVRVPIVYEFDTDEDDDTFVISSDESSSQSDSASLSDSASSDSENEA
;
A
#
# COMPACT_ATOMS: atom_id res chain seq x y z
N MET A 1 -29.17 -7.18 25.56
CA MET A 1 -28.83 -8.42 26.28
C MET A 1 -28.48 -8.07 27.72
N ASN A 2 -28.85 -8.93 28.66
CA ASN A 2 -28.91 -8.75 30.12
C ASN A 2 -27.75 -7.97 30.77
N THR A 3 -28.09 -6.92 31.51
CA THR A 3 -27.20 -6.11 32.36
C THR A 3 -27.04 -6.67 33.79
N THR A 4 -27.13 -7.98 33.97
CA THR A 4 -27.23 -8.60 35.31
C THR A 4 -26.32 -9.81 35.47
N ASN A 5 -25.04 -9.66 35.17
CA ASN A 5 -23.97 -10.50 35.71
C ASN A 5 -22.68 -9.65 35.78
N LEU A 6 -22.69 -8.70 36.71
CA LEU A 6 -21.47 -8.10 37.26
C LEU A 6 -20.97 -9.01 38.40
N ASP A 7 -20.84 -10.31 38.12
CA ASP A 7 -20.00 -11.21 38.92
C ASP A 7 -18.58 -11.10 38.37
N ALA A 8 -17.92 -9.98 38.65
CA ALA A 8 -16.50 -9.85 38.42
C ALA A 8 -15.88 -9.25 39.70
N PRO A 9 -15.47 -10.08 40.68
CA PRO A 9 -14.54 -9.59 41.69
C PRO A 9 -13.37 -8.97 40.93
N ALA A 10 -13.12 -7.68 41.18
CA ALA A 10 -12.14 -6.80 40.52
C ALA A 10 -11.21 -7.53 39.53
N MET A 11 -11.42 -7.33 38.21
CA MET A 11 -10.51 -7.88 37.22
C MET A 11 -9.08 -7.40 37.52
N LEU A 12 -8.27 -8.34 38.01
CA LEU A 12 -6.88 -8.09 38.35
C LEU A 12 -6.16 -7.64 37.09
N PHE A 13 -5.42 -6.54 37.18
CA PHE A 13 -4.59 -6.00 36.10
C PHE A 13 -3.70 -7.07 35.45
N GLU A 14 -3.32 -8.10 36.21
CA GLU A 14 -2.52 -9.23 35.76
C GLU A 14 -3.23 -10.11 34.71
N ASN A 15 -4.57 -10.19 34.74
CA ASN A 15 -5.38 -10.96 33.81
C ASN A 15 -5.66 -10.23 32.49
N LEU A 16 -5.30 -8.94 32.39
CA LEU A 16 -5.46 -8.15 31.18
C LEU A 16 -4.43 -8.54 30.12
N SER A 17 -4.80 -8.34 28.85
CA SER A 17 -3.86 -8.49 27.74
C SER A 17 -2.66 -7.55 27.92
N TRP A 18 -1.51 -7.92 27.36
CA TRP A 18 -0.31 -7.09 27.48
C TRP A 18 -0.49 -5.67 26.92
N ILE A 19 -1.33 -5.52 25.88
CA ILE A 19 -1.64 -4.23 25.25
C ILE A 19 -2.57 -3.40 26.15
N ASP A 20 -3.57 -4.02 26.79
CA ASP A 20 -4.43 -3.32 27.74
C ASP A 20 -3.64 -2.86 28.97
N ARG A 21 -2.72 -3.71 29.47
CA ARG A 21 -1.78 -3.33 30.53
C ARG A 21 -0.89 -2.16 30.13
N MET A 22 -0.39 -2.17 28.90
CA MET A 22 0.42 -1.08 28.35
C MET A 22 -0.39 0.21 28.19
N ALA A 23 -1.62 0.13 27.69
CA ALA A 23 -2.54 1.25 27.56
C ALA A 23 -2.81 1.94 28.90
N LEU A 24 -3.06 1.15 29.95
CA LEU A 24 -3.26 1.66 31.30
C LEU A 24 -1.98 2.28 31.89
N ARG A 25 -0.82 1.63 31.72
CA ARG A 25 0.48 2.15 32.18
C ARG A 25 0.87 3.46 31.50
N ILE A 26 0.72 3.54 30.18
CA ILE A 26 1.01 4.78 29.43
C ILE A 26 0.09 5.90 29.93
N THR A 27 -1.20 5.62 30.06
CA THR A 27 -2.17 6.59 30.60
C THR A 27 -1.74 7.06 32.00
N TYR A 28 -1.32 6.13 32.86
CA TYR A 28 -0.82 6.46 34.19
C TYR A 28 0.40 7.39 34.17
N GLU A 29 1.45 7.03 33.44
CA GLU A 29 2.69 7.82 33.38
C GLU A 29 2.47 9.23 32.80
N VAL A 30 1.55 9.34 31.84
CA VAL A 30 1.19 10.61 31.20
C VAL A 30 0.49 11.55 32.19
N TYR A 31 -0.39 11.03 33.05
CA TYR A 31 -1.20 11.86 33.96
C TYR A 31 -0.76 11.82 35.43
N LYS A 32 0.31 11.09 35.78
CA LYS A 32 0.77 10.98 37.16
C LYS A 32 1.15 12.38 37.71
N PRO A 33 0.68 12.75 38.93
CA PRO A 33 0.93 14.08 39.50
C PRO A 33 2.41 14.42 39.73
N THR A 34 3.28 13.42 39.88
CA THR A 34 4.74 13.60 40.05
C THR A 34 5.45 14.01 38.76
N ASN A 35 4.79 13.92 37.60
CA ASN A 35 5.39 14.36 36.36
C ASN A 35 5.53 15.90 36.37
N THR A 36 6.76 16.41 36.23
CA THR A 36 7.06 17.85 36.32
C THR A 36 6.22 18.67 35.35
N ILE A 37 5.85 18.08 34.21
CA ILE A 37 5.02 18.68 33.16
C ILE A 37 3.57 18.88 33.64
N TYR A 38 3.01 17.92 34.39
CA TYR A 38 1.66 17.98 34.94
C TYR A 38 1.47 19.18 35.87
N LYS A 39 2.51 19.51 36.67
CA LYS A 39 2.50 20.62 37.63
C LYS A 39 2.28 21.99 36.96
N TYR A 40 2.67 22.16 35.69
CA TYR A 40 2.62 23.46 35.00
C TYR A 40 1.52 23.56 33.95
N ILE A 41 1.12 22.46 33.31
CA ILE A 41 0.31 22.50 32.07
C ILE A 41 -1.14 22.00 32.26
N GLY A 42 -1.44 21.25 33.34
CA GLY A 42 -2.78 20.66 33.55
C GLY A 42 -3.07 19.49 32.61
N SER A 43 -3.93 18.55 33.05
CA SER A 43 -4.21 17.29 32.33
C SER A 43 -4.84 17.50 30.95
N ASP A 44 -5.79 18.43 30.84
CA ASP A 44 -6.54 18.68 29.61
C ASP A 44 -5.64 19.19 28.48
N VAL A 45 -4.73 20.13 28.80
CA VAL A 45 -3.82 20.73 27.81
C VAL A 45 -2.76 19.71 27.38
N LEU A 46 -2.27 18.88 28.31
CA LEU A 46 -1.31 17.82 27.99
C LEU A 46 -1.93 16.80 27.01
N GLY A 47 -3.15 16.35 27.29
CA GLY A 47 -3.88 15.44 26.41
C GLY A 47 -4.11 16.03 25.01
N CYS A 48 -4.53 17.30 24.93
CA CYS A 48 -4.65 18.01 23.66
C CYS A 48 -3.30 18.17 22.93
N GLY A 49 -2.21 18.43 23.66
CA GLY A 49 -0.86 18.50 23.10
C GLY A 49 -0.43 17.18 22.45
N CYS A 50 -0.67 16.05 23.11
CA CYS A 50 -0.44 14.72 22.54
C CYS A 50 -1.26 14.50 21.26
N LEU A 51 -2.53 14.93 21.25
CA LEU A 51 -3.38 14.82 20.08
C LEU A 51 -2.84 15.65 18.90
N ILE A 52 -2.44 16.90 19.14
CA ILE A 52 -1.82 17.76 18.12
C ILE A 52 -0.55 17.08 17.58
N ALA A 53 0.30 16.53 18.44
CA ALA A 53 1.51 15.84 18.04
C ALA A 53 1.21 14.63 17.12
N ILE A 54 0.21 13.81 17.47
CA ILE A 54 -0.23 12.68 16.63
C ILE A 54 -0.73 13.17 15.28
N ALA A 55 -1.63 14.18 15.27
CA ALA A 55 -2.20 14.72 14.04
C ALA A 55 -1.13 15.30 13.10
N VAL A 56 -0.20 16.09 13.65
CA VAL A 56 0.93 16.69 12.92
C VAL A 56 1.84 15.59 12.36
N THR A 57 2.12 14.55 13.14
CA THR A 57 2.95 13.42 12.69
C THR A 57 2.29 12.66 11.54
N CYS A 58 0.98 12.40 11.62
CA CYS A 58 0.22 11.76 10.55
C CYS A 58 0.25 12.57 9.26
N VAL A 59 0.01 13.88 9.34
CA VAL A 59 0.05 14.77 8.18
C VAL A 59 1.45 14.85 7.59
N TYR A 60 2.48 14.94 8.43
CA TYR A 60 3.87 14.97 7.98
C TYR A 60 4.23 13.68 7.22
N ILE A 61 4.04 12.51 7.83
CA ILE A 61 4.37 11.23 7.20
C ILE A 61 3.54 11.03 5.93
N GLY A 62 2.23 11.31 5.97
CA GLY A 62 1.34 11.21 4.81
C GLY A 62 1.74 12.10 3.65
N SER A 63 2.19 13.34 3.93
CA SER A 63 2.66 14.28 2.89
C SER A 63 3.93 13.78 2.21
N PHE A 64 4.89 13.24 2.97
CA PHE A 64 6.10 12.67 2.39
C PHE A 64 5.83 11.37 1.62
N ALA A 65 4.89 10.56 2.11
CA ALA A 65 4.44 9.35 1.43
C ALA A 65 3.66 9.64 0.14
N SER A 66 3.19 10.87 -0.08
CA SER A 66 2.55 11.28 -1.34
C SER A 66 3.56 11.75 -2.40
N LEU A 67 4.87 11.76 -2.10
CA LEU A 67 5.87 12.20 -3.07
C LEU A 67 6.08 11.12 -4.14
N GLY A 68 6.02 11.57 -5.39
CA GLY A 68 6.46 10.82 -6.57
C GLY A 68 7.33 11.70 -7.45
N LYS A 69 7.86 11.12 -8.53
CA LYS A 69 8.66 11.85 -9.52
C LYS A 69 7.81 12.96 -10.15
N PRO A 70 8.19 14.25 -10.04
CA PRO A 70 7.48 15.33 -10.71
C PRO A 70 7.85 15.38 -12.20
N ARG A 71 7.01 15.99 -13.05
CA ARG A 71 7.24 16.11 -14.50
C ARG A 71 8.53 16.81 -14.88
N THR A 72 8.88 17.79 -14.06
CA THR A 72 10.01 18.67 -14.29
C THR A 72 11.34 18.02 -13.89
N ALA A 73 11.31 16.82 -13.29
CA ALA A 73 12.52 16.09 -12.96
C ALA A 73 12.93 15.14 -14.11
N LEU A 74 14.23 15.04 -14.33
CA LEU A 74 14.80 14.02 -15.21
C LEU A 74 14.58 12.63 -14.63
N ASP A 75 14.69 11.62 -15.48
CA ASP A 75 14.64 10.21 -15.06
C ASP A 75 15.72 9.89 -14.03
N SER A 76 15.36 9.16 -12.98
CA SER A 76 16.28 8.75 -11.92
C SER A 76 17.47 7.97 -12.48
N ASN A 77 17.30 7.29 -13.61
CA ASN A 77 18.37 6.49 -14.22
C ASN A 77 19.40 7.33 -15.00
N THR A 78 19.16 8.62 -15.22
CA THR A 78 20.00 9.44 -16.11
C THR A 78 21.35 9.84 -15.51
N ASP A 79 21.42 10.04 -14.19
CA ASP A 79 22.63 10.60 -13.54
C ASP A 79 23.50 9.55 -12.83
N LYS A 80 23.08 8.27 -12.82
CA LYS A 80 23.73 7.15 -12.10
C LYS A 80 24.26 7.56 -10.71
N SER A 81 23.50 8.38 -9.98
CA SER A 81 23.98 8.95 -8.73
C SER A 81 23.99 7.93 -7.58
N GLU A 82 24.81 8.17 -6.56
CA GLU A 82 24.82 7.38 -5.30
C GLU A 82 23.48 7.44 -4.54
N LEU A 83 22.60 8.38 -4.91
CA LEU A 83 21.27 8.55 -4.31
C LEU A 83 20.20 7.67 -4.98
N TRP A 84 20.55 7.05 -6.11
CA TRP A 84 19.64 6.21 -6.88
C TRP A 84 19.18 5.02 -6.05
N HIS A 85 17.90 4.68 -6.18
CA HIS A 85 17.36 3.42 -5.67
C HIS A 85 16.27 2.93 -6.63
N PRO A 86 16.13 1.61 -6.88
CA PRO A 86 15.15 1.08 -7.83
C PRO A 86 13.71 1.58 -7.62
N THR A 87 13.33 1.82 -6.37
CA THR A 87 11.98 2.30 -5.99
C THR A 87 11.75 3.79 -6.23
N ASP A 88 12.75 4.54 -6.72
CA ASP A 88 12.56 5.93 -7.16
C ASP A 88 11.61 6.03 -8.37
N ASN A 89 11.43 4.92 -9.10
CA ASN A 89 10.55 4.81 -10.25
C ASN A 89 9.10 4.38 -9.93
N ASP A 90 8.80 3.95 -8.70
CA ASP A 90 7.53 3.28 -8.37
C ASP A 90 6.30 4.20 -8.41
N ASN A 91 6.51 5.48 -8.09
CA ASN A 91 5.44 6.48 -8.01
C ASN A 91 5.43 7.40 -9.24
N CYS A 92 6.06 7.02 -10.34
CA CYS A 92 6.05 7.83 -11.55
C CYS A 92 4.80 7.55 -12.39
N LEU A 93 3.88 8.51 -12.40
CA LEU A 93 2.63 8.46 -13.18
C LEU A 93 2.86 8.58 -14.70
N TYR A 94 4.04 9.06 -15.12
CA TYR A 94 4.32 9.50 -16.50
C TYR A 94 4.84 8.41 -17.44
N TYR A 95 5.17 7.22 -16.93
CA TYR A 95 5.54 6.08 -17.80
C TYR A 95 4.34 5.36 -18.42
N LYS A 96 3.13 5.85 -18.14
CA LYS A 96 1.86 5.47 -18.75
C LYS A 96 1.40 6.75 -19.48
N THR A 97 1.20 6.88 -20.80
CA THR A 97 0.48 6.02 -21.78
C THR A 97 0.03 6.91 -22.97
N GLN A 98 -0.74 6.32 -23.91
CA GLN A 98 -1.52 6.95 -25.00
C GLN A 98 -2.69 7.85 -24.50
N GLU A 99 -3.38 8.57 -25.41
CA GLU A 99 -4.45 9.53 -25.08
C GLU A 99 -5.66 8.94 -24.30
N ALA A 100 -6.11 7.73 -24.62
CA ALA A 100 -7.25 7.11 -23.91
C ALA A 100 -6.94 6.80 -22.44
N ASP A 101 -5.68 6.53 -22.13
CA ASP A 101 -5.24 6.25 -20.77
C ASP A 101 -4.97 7.54 -19.98
N LEU A 102 -4.71 8.67 -20.66
CA LEU A 102 -4.58 9.99 -20.02
C LEU A 102 -5.87 10.39 -19.29
N GLU A 103 -7.04 10.12 -19.88
CA GLU A 103 -8.33 10.39 -19.22
C GLU A 103 -8.51 9.51 -17.98
N ASN A 104 -8.12 8.24 -18.03
CA ASN A 104 -8.20 7.34 -16.87
C ASN A 104 -7.20 7.72 -15.76
N LEU A 105 -5.98 8.11 -16.12
CA LEU A 105 -4.96 8.57 -15.18
C LEU A 105 -5.37 9.86 -14.50
N ASN A 106 -5.84 10.85 -15.27
CA ASN A 106 -6.34 12.12 -14.72
C ASN A 106 -7.67 11.96 -13.98
N GLY A 107 -8.48 10.97 -14.36
CA GLY A 107 -9.71 10.60 -13.65
C GLY A 107 -9.47 10.13 -12.21
N SER A 108 -8.26 9.68 -11.89
CA SER A 108 -7.88 9.33 -10.51
C SER A 108 -7.65 10.56 -9.62
N ASN A 109 -7.36 11.72 -10.21
CA ASN A 109 -7.23 12.98 -9.48
C ASN A 109 -8.61 13.52 -9.08
N ILE A 110 -8.69 14.15 -7.92
CA ILE A 110 -9.91 14.84 -7.48
C ILE A 110 -10.08 16.09 -8.36
N SER A 111 -10.98 15.99 -9.34
CA SER A 111 -11.40 17.09 -10.21
C SER A 111 -12.35 18.04 -9.49
N LEU A 112 -12.63 19.20 -10.10
CA LEU A 112 -13.56 20.20 -9.55
C LEU A 112 -14.96 19.60 -9.28
N THR A 113 -15.47 18.79 -10.23
CA THR A 113 -16.78 18.14 -10.10
C THR A 113 -16.79 17.17 -8.92
N SER A 114 -15.75 16.33 -8.80
CA SER A 114 -15.61 15.40 -7.68
C SER A 114 -15.49 16.13 -6.35
N ALA A 115 -14.74 17.24 -6.30
CA ALA A 115 -14.59 18.07 -5.10
C ALA A 115 -15.93 18.63 -4.59
N PHE A 116 -16.78 19.14 -5.48
CA PHE A 116 -18.12 19.60 -5.10
C PHE A 116 -19.04 18.46 -4.64
N MET A 117 -18.88 17.26 -5.21
CA MET A 117 -19.66 16.09 -4.82
C MET A 117 -19.29 15.56 -3.42
N ILE A 118 -18.06 15.76 -2.95
CA ILE A 118 -17.61 15.25 -1.63
C ILE A 118 -18.53 15.74 -0.48
N PRO A 119 -18.77 17.05 -0.27
CA PRO A 119 -19.69 17.51 0.78
C PRO A 119 -21.13 17.04 0.58
N VAL A 120 -21.60 16.91 -0.67
CA VAL A 120 -22.96 16.48 -0.99
C VAL A 120 -23.17 14.99 -0.66
N CYS A 121 -22.25 14.14 -1.13
CA CYS A 121 -22.25 12.72 -0.79
C CYS A 121 -22.07 12.51 0.72
N GLY A 122 -21.17 13.29 1.37
CA GLY A 122 -21.01 13.29 2.81
C GLY A 122 -22.32 13.62 3.55
N SER A 123 -23.03 14.66 3.10
CA SER A 123 -24.35 15.04 3.63
C SER A 123 -25.37 13.91 3.50
N ALA A 124 -25.42 13.26 2.34
CA ALA A 124 -26.33 12.15 2.07
C ALA A 124 -26.02 10.92 2.94
N ILE A 125 -24.73 10.57 3.08
CA ILE A 125 -24.28 9.46 3.93
C ILE A 125 -24.61 9.73 5.40
N ILE A 126 -24.30 10.91 5.92
CA ILE A 126 -24.57 11.25 7.32
C ILE A 126 -26.08 11.27 7.60
N SER A 127 -26.87 11.82 6.69
CA SER A 127 -28.34 11.83 6.80
C SER A 127 -28.92 10.41 6.71
N GLY A 128 -28.35 9.57 5.85
CA GLY A 128 -28.70 8.15 5.74
C GLY A 128 -28.36 7.38 7.02
N LEU A 129 -27.17 7.58 7.57
CA LEU A 129 -26.77 7.00 8.86
C LEU A 129 -27.69 7.45 9.99
N TYR A 130 -28.06 8.73 10.04
CA TYR A 130 -29.02 9.24 11.01
C TYR A 130 -30.37 8.53 10.91
N TYR A 131 -30.88 8.30 9.69
CA TYR A 131 -32.09 7.53 9.48
C TYR A 131 -31.96 6.08 9.95
N VAL A 132 -30.82 5.43 9.67
CA VAL A 132 -30.56 4.05 10.09
C VAL A 132 -30.46 3.95 11.61
N VAL A 133 -29.72 4.84 12.26
CA VAL A 133 -29.56 4.89 13.73
C VAL A 133 -30.90 5.03 14.45
N LYS A 134 -31.85 5.76 13.85
CA LYS A 134 -33.18 5.98 14.44
C LYS A 134 -34.12 4.77 14.29
N ASN A 135 -33.94 3.98 13.23
CA ASN A 135 -34.89 2.94 12.82
C ASN A 135 -34.38 1.51 13.00
N TYR A 136 -33.07 1.30 13.17
CA TYR A 136 -32.42 -0.01 13.28
C TYR A 136 -31.61 -0.13 14.58
N ASP A 137 -31.28 -1.37 14.94
CA ASP A 137 -30.49 -1.63 16.14
C ASP A 137 -29.04 -1.15 16.00
N LYS A 138 -28.56 -0.45 17.02
CA LYS A 138 -27.24 0.20 17.03
C LYS A 138 -26.10 -0.81 16.98
N SER A 139 -26.27 -1.96 17.64
CA SER A 139 -25.24 -2.99 17.71
C SER A 139 -24.85 -3.53 16.33
N THR A 140 -25.84 -3.66 15.44
CA THR A 140 -25.62 -4.15 14.08
C THR A 140 -24.84 -3.12 13.26
N LEU A 141 -25.19 -1.84 13.38
CA LEU A 141 -24.50 -0.76 12.68
C LEU A 141 -23.06 -0.58 13.17
N GLU A 142 -22.82 -0.70 14.47
CA GLU A 142 -21.48 -0.68 15.05
C GLU A 142 -20.62 -1.83 14.53
N ARG A 143 -21.17 -3.05 14.47
CA ARG A 143 -20.45 -4.22 13.92
C ARG A 143 -20.10 -4.03 12.45
N PHE A 144 -21.05 -3.59 11.61
CA PHE A 144 -20.79 -3.33 10.19
C PHE A 144 -19.73 -2.24 9.99
N SER A 145 -19.81 -1.15 10.76
CA SER A 145 -18.84 -0.06 10.68
C SER A 145 -17.43 -0.53 11.06
N ASN A 146 -17.30 -1.37 12.09
CA ASN A 146 -16.02 -1.92 12.51
C ASN A 146 -15.45 -2.96 11.52
N ILE A 147 -16.30 -3.76 10.86
CA ILE A 147 -15.87 -4.65 9.77
C ILE A 147 -15.35 -3.84 8.58
N TYR A 148 -16.03 -2.75 8.23
CA TYR A 148 -15.56 -1.84 7.19
C TYR A 148 -14.19 -1.24 7.52
N VAL A 149 -14.00 -0.76 8.76
CA VAL A 149 -12.71 -0.23 9.22
C VAL A 149 -11.62 -1.29 9.17
N LEU A 150 -11.92 -2.53 9.61
CA LEU A 150 -10.98 -3.66 9.54
C LEU A 150 -10.52 -3.90 8.08
N PHE A 151 -11.46 -3.99 7.14
CA PHE A 151 -11.16 -4.22 5.73
C PHE A 151 -10.33 -3.09 5.11
N MET A 152 -10.76 -1.84 5.27
CA MET A 152 -10.06 -0.69 4.70
C MET A 152 -8.64 -0.53 5.29
N SER A 153 -8.45 -0.94 6.53
CA SER A 153 -7.15 -0.81 7.17
C SER A 153 -6.15 -1.88 6.74
N PHE A 154 -6.59 -3.01 6.16
CA PHE A 154 -5.68 -3.94 5.51
C PHE A 154 -4.85 -3.25 4.42
N PHE A 155 -5.52 -2.48 3.56
CA PHE A 155 -4.85 -1.71 2.52
C PHE A 155 -3.99 -0.59 3.10
N ALA A 156 -4.52 0.13 4.09
CA ALA A 156 -3.79 1.24 4.72
C ALA A 156 -2.50 0.78 5.41
N ILE A 157 -2.58 -0.24 6.26
CA ILE A 157 -1.43 -0.77 7.01
C ILE A 157 -0.39 -1.34 6.06
N THR A 158 -0.80 -2.13 5.06
CA THR A 158 0.13 -2.73 4.10
C THR A 158 0.90 -1.67 3.32
N ASN A 159 0.20 -0.69 2.72
CA ASN A 159 0.85 0.34 1.92
C ASN A 159 1.76 1.26 2.76
N VAL A 160 1.31 1.68 3.94
CA VAL A 160 2.09 2.58 4.79
C VAL A 160 3.29 1.87 5.39
N SER A 161 3.14 0.60 5.81
CA SER A 161 4.26 -0.18 6.34
C SER A 161 5.29 -0.48 5.26
N ALA A 162 4.86 -0.80 4.03
CA ALA A 162 5.76 -0.95 2.88
C ALA A 162 6.51 0.36 2.58
N TYR A 163 5.83 1.50 2.61
CA TYR A 163 6.48 2.81 2.47
C TYR A 163 7.52 3.05 3.57
N VAL A 164 7.17 2.84 4.84
CA VAL A 164 8.10 3.03 5.98
C VAL A 164 9.31 2.11 5.86
N LEU A 165 9.10 0.85 5.48
CA LEU A 165 10.18 -0.12 5.23
C LEU A 165 11.09 0.37 4.10
N SER A 166 10.53 0.83 2.99
CA SER A 166 11.32 1.34 1.85
C SER A 166 12.15 2.58 2.21
N VAL A 167 11.62 3.47 3.05
CA VAL A 167 12.34 4.66 3.54
C VAL A 167 13.45 4.26 4.51
N PHE A 168 13.17 3.30 5.39
CA PHE A 168 14.16 2.75 6.31
C PHE A 168 15.33 2.13 5.56
N VAL A 169 15.06 1.22 4.61
CA VAL A 169 16.10 0.56 3.82
C VAL A 169 16.92 1.57 3.01
N ARG A 170 16.28 2.51 2.32
CA ARG A 170 16.99 3.57 1.58
C ARG A 170 17.94 4.38 2.47
N LYS A 171 17.46 4.83 3.63
CA LYS A 171 18.29 5.60 4.58
C LYS A 171 19.39 4.76 5.20
N PHE A 172 19.12 3.49 5.48
CA PHE A 172 20.10 2.56 6.02
C PHE A 172 21.22 2.31 5.01
N GLN A 173 20.89 1.95 3.77
CA GLN A 173 21.86 1.74 2.70
C GLN A 173 22.71 3.00 2.47
N TYR A 174 22.07 4.18 2.41
CA TYR A 174 22.78 5.45 2.27
C TYR A 174 23.73 5.74 3.44
N TYR A 175 23.30 5.50 4.69
CA TYR A 175 24.15 5.77 5.86
C TYR A 175 25.35 4.82 5.96
N PHE A 176 25.19 3.58 5.51
CA PHE A 176 26.24 2.55 5.53
C PHE A 176 27.01 2.43 4.20
N ASN A 177 26.79 3.32 3.22
CA ASN A 177 27.40 3.28 1.89
C ASN A 177 27.30 1.92 1.19
N ILE A 178 26.15 1.24 1.34
CA ILE A 178 25.86 -0.01 0.64
C ILE A 178 25.36 0.35 -0.76
N SER A 179 25.91 -0.32 -1.80
CA SER A 179 25.51 -0.08 -3.18
C SER A 179 24.00 -0.22 -3.35
N PRO A 180 23.32 0.74 -4.00
CA PRO A 180 21.87 0.69 -4.17
C PRO A 180 21.38 -0.44 -5.07
N GLU A 181 22.26 -1.01 -5.89
CA GLU A 181 22.01 -2.22 -6.68
C GLU A 181 21.94 -3.50 -5.83
N SER A 182 22.52 -3.50 -4.63
CA SER A 182 22.31 -4.54 -3.63
C SER A 182 20.98 -4.29 -2.92
N SER A 183 19.87 -4.37 -3.66
CA SER A 183 18.55 -4.22 -3.07
C SER A 183 18.32 -5.42 -2.14
N TRP A 184 18.18 -5.17 -0.84
CA TRP A 184 17.85 -6.19 0.15
C TRP A 184 16.58 -6.98 -0.18
N PHE A 185 15.74 -6.41 -1.05
CA PHE A 185 14.52 -7.03 -1.54
C PHE A 185 14.59 -7.16 -3.05
N SER A 186 14.47 -8.38 -3.54
CA SER A 186 14.33 -8.63 -4.97
C SER A 186 12.99 -8.06 -5.44
N ARG A 187 12.97 -7.57 -6.67
CA ARG A 187 11.76 -7.01 -7.29
C ARG A 187 11.22 -7.97 -8.32
N TYR A 188 9.93 -8.22 -8.25
CA TYR A 188 9.21 -9.11 -9.15
C TYR A 188 8.20 -8.31 -9.96
N ARG A 189 8.01 -8.71 -11.21
CA ARG A 189 6.99 -8.18 -12.09
C ARG A 189 6.08 -9.33 -12.51
N LEU A 190 4.81 -9.25 -12.15
CA LEU A 190 3.77 -10.12 -12.66
C LEU A 190 3.07 -9.40 -13.83
N THR A 191 3.15 -9.99 -15.01
CA THR A 191 2.57 -9.44 -16.24
C THR A 191 1.44 -10.34 -16.73
N ILE A 192 0.25 -9.76 -16.92
CA ILE A 192 -0.86 -10.38 -17.63
C ILE A 192 -0.88 -9.76 -19.02
N SER A 193 -0.64 -10.58 -20.04
CA SER A 193 -0.52 -10.15 -21.43
C SER A 193 -1.41 -10.97 -22.35
N LYS A 194 -1.75 -10.38 -23.50
CA LYS A 194 -2.39 -11.09 -24.59
C LYS A 194 -1.37 -12.00 -25.25
N ASP A 195 -1.71 -13.27 -25.36
CA ASP A 195 -0.94 -14.22 -26.13
C ASP A 195 -1.24 -14.03 -27.62
N VAL A 196 -0.23 -13.58 -28.37
CA VAL A 196 -0.29 -13.41 -29.82
C VAL A 196 0.38 -14.59 -30.52
N ASP A 197 1.25 -15.31 -29.82
CA ASP A 197 2.07 -16.38 -30.35
C ASP A 197 1.33 -17.73 -30.32
N GLY A 198 0.19 -17.79 -29.63
CA GLY A 198 -0.71 -18.96 -29.62
C GLY A 198 -0.13 -20.13 -28.84
N LEU A 199 0.53 -19.83 -27.72
CA LEU A 199 1.17 -20.81 -26.86
C LEU A 199 0.13 -21.79 -26.28
N PRO A 200 0.48 -23.08 -26.16
CA PRO A 200 -0.40 -24.05 -25.52
C PRO A 200 -0.61 -23.68 -24.04
N SER A 201 -1.80 -23.98 -23.52
CA SER A 201 -2.10 -23.76 -22.11
C SER A 201 -1.18 -24.60 -21.22
N GLY A 202 -0.35 -23.95 -20.41
CA GLY A 202 0.59 -24.63 -19.50
C GLY A 202 1.45 -23.62 -18.73
N VAL A 203 2.24 -24.12 -17.79
CA VAL A 203 3.26 -23.33 -17.08
C VAL A 203 4.60 -23.64 -17.73
N ILE A 204 5.27 -22.62 -18.27
CA ILE A 204 6.66 -22.76 -18.71
C ILE A 204 7.52 -22.66 -17.45
N SER A 205 8.07 -23.78 -17.00
CA SER A 205 9.10 -23.79 -15.95
C SER A 205 10.43 -23.31 -16.52
N SER A 206 11.33 -22.85 -15.66
CA SER A 206 12.70 -22.52 -16.05
C SER A 206 13.34 -23.73 -16.71
N VAL A 207 13.53 -23.68 -18.03
CA VAL A 207 14.18 -24.76 -18.74
C VAL A 207 15.68 -24.64 -18.51
N ASP A 208 16.34 -25.74 -18.12
CA ASP A 208 17.80 -25.80 -18.03
C ASP A 208 18.38 -25.43 -19.41
N GLU A 209 19.04 -24.28 -19.47
CA GLU A 209 19.45 -23.62 -20.71
C GLU A 209 20.32 -24.53 -21.58
N LYS A 210 21.16 -25.36 -20.96
CA LYS A 210 22.05 -26.29 -21.67
C LYS A 210 21.28 -27.45 -22.27
N LYS A 211 20.38 -28.07 -21.50
CA LYS A 211 19.51 -29.15 -21.99
C LYS A 211 18.54 -28.64 -23.06
N TYR A 212 18.00 -27.44 -22.86
CA TYR A 212 17.13 -26.77 -23.82
C TYR A 212 17.83 -26.50 -25.15
N LYS A 213 19.05 -25.95 -25.13
CA LYS A 213 19.85 -25.68 -26.32
C LYS A 213 20.20 -26.97 -27.08
N SER A 214 20.57 -28.04 -26.37
CA SER A 214 20.84 -29.35 -26.99
C SER A 214 19.59 -29.98 -27.63
N LEU A 215 18.44 -29.92 -26.95
CA LEU A 215 17.15 -30.39 -27.46
C LEU A 215 16.70 -29.60 -28.70
N LEU A 216 16.80 -28.27 -28.65
CA LEU A 216 16.53 -27.38 -29.78
C LEU A 216 17.39 -27.75 -31.00
N HIS A 217 18.68 -28.00 -30.78
CA HIS A 217 19.60 -28.41 -31.85
C HIS A 217 19.15 -29.71 -32.52
N HIS A 218 18.79 -30.74 -31.72
CA HIS A 218 18.35 -32.02 -32.25
C HIS A 218 17.02 -31.93 -33.01
N LEU A 219 16.04 -31.21 -32.44
CA LEU A 219 14.71 -31.04 -33.03
C LEU A 219 14.75 -30.14 -34.29
N TYR A 220 15.66 -29.16 -34.36
CA TYR A 220 15.89 -28.35 -35.57
C TYR A 220 16.44 -29.20 -36.72
N LYS A 221 17.35 -30.14 -36.41
CA LYS A 221 17.89 -31.10 -37.38
C LYS A 221 16.82 -32.04 -37.94
N GLN A 222 15.75 -32.28 -37.18
CA GLN A 222 14.57 -33.06 -37.61
C GLN A 222 13.50 -32.23 -38.34
N GLY A 223 13.73 -30.93 -38.57
CA GLY A 223 12.82 -30.07 -39.35
C GLY A 223 11.57 -29.61 -38.58
N VAL A 224 11.58 -29.72 -37.24
CA VAL A 224 10.48 -29.23 -36.40
C VAL A 224 10.53 -27.70 -36.36
N LYS A 225 9.40 -27.04 -36.65
CA LYS A 225 9.26 -25.58 -36.50
C LYS A 225 9.03 -25.23 -35.03
N PHE A 226 9.88 -24.38 -34.48
CA PHE A 226 9.73 -23.88 -33.13
C PHE A 226 8.99 -22.56 -33.09
N TRP A 227 8.27 -22.37 -31.99
CA TRP A 227 7.71 -21.10 -31.58
C TRP A 227 8.42 -20.73 -30.29
N PHE A 228 9.28 -19.72 -30.35
CA PHE A 228 9.96 -19.23 -29.16
C PHE A 228 9.01 -18.34 -28.37
N PRO A 229 9.04 -18.37 -27.02
CA PRO A 229 8.42 -17.32 -26.25
C PRO A 229 9.13 -16.01 -26.60
N THR A 230 8.49 -15.17 -27.41
CA THR A 230 9.04 -13.86 -27.71
C THR A 230 8.93 -12.97 -26.47
N HIS A 231 9.85 -12.02 -26.31
CA HIS A 231 9.63 -10.95 -25.35
C HIS A 231 8.29 -10.29 -25.69
N ILE A 232 7.31 -10.45 -24.80
CA ILE A 232 5.97 -9.91 -25.02
C ILE A 232 6.09 -8.41 -25.18
N ASN A 233 5.81 -7.94 -26.40
CA ASN A 233 5.86 -6.52 -26.74
C ASN A 233 5.02 -5.72 -25.73
N ARG A 234 5.50 -4.54 -25.31
CA ARG A 234 4.82 -3.67 -24.34
C ARG A 234 3.36 -3.40 -24.71
N ARG A 235 3.04 -3.32 -26.02
CA ARG A 235 1.67 -3.13 -26.53
C ARG A 235 0.72 -4.30 -26.22
N ASN A 236 1.26 -5.49 -26.01
CA ASN A 236 0.50 -6.72 -25.71
C ASN A 236 0.41 -7.01 -24.21
N GLN A 237 1.15 -6.27 -23.38
CA GLN A 237 1.07 -6.35 -21.91
C GLN A 237 -0.15 -5.58 -21.43
N GLY A 238 -1.13 -6.26 -20.86
CA GLY A 238 -2.34 -5.63 -20.35
C GLY A 238 -2.14 -5.05 -18.96
N ILE A 239 -1.66 -5.87 -18.02
CA ILE A 239 -1.47 -5.48 -16.62
C ILE A 239 -0.07 -5.86 -16.19
N ASN A 240 0.65 -4.90 -15.61
CA ASN A 240 1.96 -5.10 -14.98
C ASN A 240 1.85 -4.74 -13.49
N VAL A 241 1.99 -5.74 -12.62
CA VAL A 241 2.08 -5.55 -11.16
C VAL A 241 3.52 -5.75 -10.75
N VAL A 242 4.12 -4.72 -10.14
CA VAL A 242 5.47 -4.81 -9.57
C VAL A 242 5.36 -4.91 -8.06
N PHE A 243 6.05 -5.87 -7.46
CA PHE A 243 6.12 -6.06 -6.03
C PHE A 243 7.56 -6.40 -5.60
N ASP A 244 7.83 -6.29 -4.30
CA ASP A 244 9.14 -6.58 -3.72
C ASP A 244 9.04 -7.63 -2.60
N ASP A 245 10.16 -8.28 -2.28
CA ASP A 245 10.26 -9.21 -1.15
C ASP A 245 9.95 -8.55 0.21
N GLY A 246 10.00 -7.21 0.28
CA GLY A 246 9.66 -6.46 1.50
C GLY A 246 8.24 -6.76 1.97
N TYR A 247 7.34 -7.13 1.06
CA TYR A 247 5.98 -7.54 1.40
C TYR A 247 5.92 -8.80 2.28
N TYR A 248 6.91 -9.70 2.23
CA TYR A 248 6.99 -10.84 3.15
C TYR A 248 7.14 -10.42 4.62
N PHE A 249 7.76 -9.26 4.88
CA PHE A 249 7.88 -8.70 6.22
C PHE A 249 6.65 -7.86 6.60
N VAL A 250 6.06 -7.18 5.63
CA VAL A 250 4.89 -6.31 5.86
C VAL A 250 3.62 -7.11 6.15
N LEU A 251 3.37 -8.20 5.42
CA LEU A 251 2.13 -8.98 5.56
C LEU A 251 1.91 -9.53 6.98
N PRO A 252 2.90 -10.15 7.66
CA PRO A 252 2.75 -10.58 9.05
C PRO A 252 2.44 -9.43 10.01
N ILE A 253 3.06 -8.25 9.81
CA ILE A 253 2.79 -7.05 10.61
C ILE A 253 1.34 -6.60 10.40
N THR A 254 0.88 -6.56 9.15
CA THR A 254 -0.52 -6.23 8.81
C THR A 254 -1.49 -7.20 9.49
N VAL A 255 -1.29 -8.51 9.34
CA VAL A 255 -2.16 -9.53 9.92
C VAL A 255 -2.17 -9.43 11.45
N SER A 256 -1.02 -9.20 12.08
CA SER A 256 -0.90 -9.04 13.54
C SER A 256 -1.68 -7.82 14.05
N LEU A 257 -1.55 -6.66 13.40
CA LEU A 257 -2.28 -5.45 13.77
C LEU A 257 -3.79 -5.59 13.56
N LEU A 258 -4.21 -6.22 12.47
CA LEU A 258 -5.62 -6.50 12.20
C LEU A 258 -6.22 -7.49 13.20
N TYR A 259 -5.48 -8.54 13.54
CA TYR A 259 -5.88 -9.48 14.58
C TYR A 259 -5.97 -8.80 15.95
N GLY A 260 -5.02 -7.92 16.27
CA GLY A 260 -5.07 -7.09 17.48
C GLY A 260 -6.32 -6.21 17.52
N PHE A 261 -6.67 -5.58 16.41
CA PHE A 261 -7.90 -4.78 16.29
C PHE A 261 -9.16 -5.63 16.42
N TYR A 262 -9.21 -6.81 15.80
CA TYR A 262 -10.34 -7.74 15.95
C TYR A 262 -10.49 -8.18 17.43
N LYS A 263 -9.38 -8.55 18.09
CA LYS A 263 -9.39 -9.09 19.45
C LYS A 263 -9.74 -8.07 20.51
N LEU A 264 -9.27 -6.82 20.37
CA LEU A 264 -9.40 -5.74 21.36
C LEU A 264 -10.51 -4.73 21.01
N ASN A 265 -11.52 -5.19 20.29
CA ASN A 265 -12.68 -4.39 19.88
C ASN A 265 -13.98 -5.13 20.23
N PRO A 266 -14.81 -4.58 21.13
CA PRO A 266 -16.03 -5.24 21.61
C PRO A 266 -17.10 -5.41 20.52
N ALA A 267 -17.10 -4.57 19.48
CA ALA A 267 -18.04 -4.68 18.37
C ALA A 267 -17.73 -5.88 17.45
N LEU A 268 -16.48 -6.35 17.44
CA LEU A 268 -16.02 -7.48 16.61
C LEU A 268 -15.86 -8.75 17.44
N ASN A 269 -15.33 -8.63 18.65
CA ASN A 269 -15.11 -9.71 19.59
C ASN A 269 -15.95 -9.48 20.86
N PRO A 270 -17.11 -10.15 20.99
CA PRO A 270 -17.97 -10.03 22.17
C PRO A 270 -17.31 -10.48 23.48
N ASP A 271 -16.25 -11.29 23.41
CA ASP A 271 -15.51 -11.77 24.59
C ASP A 271 -14.52 -10.72 25.13
N TYR A 272 -14.38 -9.57 24.45
CA TYR A 272 -13.50 -8.51 24.92
C TYR A 272 -14.06 -7.81 26.16
N THR A 273 -13.15 -7.53 27.09
CA THR A 273 -13.46 -7.09 28.45
C THR A 273 -14.05 -5.68 28.55
N PHE A 274 -13.64 -4.75 27.69
CA PHE A 274 -13.99 -3.33 27.82
C PHE A 274 -15.09 -2.93 26.83
N PRO A 275 -15.95 -1.96 27.20
CA PRO A 275 -17.05 -1.49 26.34
C PRO A 275 -16.59 -0.64 25.14
N GLU A 276 -15.35 -0.18 25.15
CA GLU A 276 -14.75 0.59 24.07
C GLU A 276 -13.50 -0.12 23.54
N THR A 277 -13.18 0.09 22.26
CA THR A 277 -11.94 -0.40 21.67
C THR A 277 -10.73 0.14 22.41
N ASN A 278 -9.67 -0.67 22.55
CA ASN A 278 -8.41 -0.20 23.12
C ASN A 278 -7.88 1.03 22.35
N TRP A 279 -7.67 2.14 23.06
CA TRP A 279 -7.31 3.43 22.45
C TRP A 279 -5.97 3.39 21.70
N ILE A 280 -5.00 2.55 22.10
CA ILE A 280 -3.71 2.41 21.40
C ILE A 280 -3.97 1.85 20.00
N ILE A 281 -4.69 0.73 19.92
CA ILE A 281 -4.97 0.10 18.64
C ILE A 281 -5.88 0.98 17.78
N GLY A 282 -6.89 1.61 18.39
CA GLY A 282 -7.73 2.59 17.70
C GLY A 282 -6.91 3.74 17.08
N ASN A 283 -5.94 4.27 17.83
CA ASN A 283 -5.05 5.33 17.34
C ASN A 283 -4.11 4.85 16.24
N PHE A 284 -3.55 3.64 16.34
CA PHE A 284 -2.76 3.06 15.25
C PHE A 284 -3.60 2.93 13.98
N MET A 285 -4.81 2.38 14.10
CA MET A 285 -5.74 2.22 12.98
C MET A 285 -6.04 3.56 12.31
N GLY A 286 -6.39 4.57 13.11
CA GLY A 286 -6.64 5.93 12.63
C GLY A 286 -5.40 6.59 12.01
N ALA A 287 -4.22 6.41 12.59
CA ALA A 287 -2.98 6.96 12.05
C ALA A 287 -2.64 6.35 10.68
N TYR A 288 -2.69 5.01 10.56
CA TYR A 288 -2.46 4.30 9.29
C TYR A 288 -3.45 4.73 8.21
N MET A 289 -4.74 4.81 8.55
CA MET A 289 -5.79 5.28 7.63
C MET A 289 -5.59 6.74 7.22
N SER A 290 -5.17 7.61 8.14
CA SER A 290 -4.87 9.02 7.83
C SER A 290 -3.70 9.14 6.86
N ILE A 291 -2.59 8.48 7.17
CA ILE A 291 -1.37 8.51 6.36
C ILE A 291 -1.65 7.93 4.96
N PHE A 292 -2.33 6.79 4.89
CA PHE A 292 -2.70 6.16 3.63
C PHE A 292 -3.59 7.08 2.78
N SER A 293 -4.62 7.66 3.38
CA SER A 293 -5.52 8.58 2.69
C SER A 293 -4.72 9.75 2.10
N ILE A 294 -3.94 10.46 2.92
CA ILE A 294 -3.13 11.61 2.49
C ILE A 294 -2.14 11.22 1.38
N SER A 295 -1.49 10.04 1.48
CA SER A 295 -0.54 9.53 0.48
C SER A 295 -1.19 9.30 -0.89
N LYS A 296 -2.45 8.84 -0.93
CA LYS A 296 -3.19 8.53 -2.16
C LYS A 296 -4.12 9.64 -2.63
N GLY A 297 -4.28 10.73 -1.87
CA GLY A 297 -5.13 11.85 -2.23
C GLY A 297 -4.46 12.83 -3.20
N TYR A 298 -4.70 12.64 -4.51
CA TYR A 298 -4.24 13.55 -5.56
C TYR A 298 -5.33 14.54 -5.94
N PHE A 299 -4.96 15.81 -6.12
CA PHE A 299 -5.85 16.88 -6.54
C PHE A 299 -5.40 17.39 -7.88
N SER A 300 -6.34 17.55 -8.80
CA SER A 300 -6.07 18.09 -10.13
C SER A 300 -5.33 19.43 -10.08
N ASN A 301 -5.82 20.37 -9.26
CA ASN A 301 -5.33 21.74 -9.24
C ASN A 301 -5.36 22.36 -7.85
N PHE A 302 -4.44 23.30 -7.58
CA PHE A 302 -4.39 24.02 -6.29
C PHE A 302 -5.68 24.77 -5.98
N LYS A 303 -6.32 25.33 -7.03
CA LYS A 303 -7.62 26.00 -6.93
C LYS A 303 -8.72 25.05 -6.47
N VAL A 304 -8.72 23.81 -6.98
CA VAL A 304 -9.72 22.79 -6.62
C VAL A 304 -9.56 22.39 -5.16
N ALA A 305 -8.32 22.16 -4.70
CA ALA A 305 -8.04 21.87 -3.29
C ALA A 305 -8.47 23.03 -2.37
N SER A 306 -8.17 24.28 -2.74
CA SER A 306 -8.59 25.47 -1.99
C SER A 306 -10.11 25.60 -1.93
N LEU A 307 -10.80 25.35 -3.04
CA LEU A 307 -12.25 25.47 -3.12
C LEU A 307 -12.97 24.34 -2.34
N LEU A 308 -12.42 23.12 -2.35
CA LEU A 308 -12.91 22.03 -1.49
C LEU A 308 -12.84 22.43 -0.01
N LEU A 309 -11.73 23.00 0.45
CA LEU A 309 -11.58 23.45 1.83
C LEU A 309 -12.60 24.53 2.21
N ILE A 310 -12.84 25.49 1.32
CA ILE A 310 -13.88 26.52 1.52
C ILE A 310 -15.28 25.87 1.57
N GLY A 311 -15.56 24.90 0.70
CA GLY A 311 -16.81 24.15 0.73
C GLY A 311 -17.00 23.38 2.04
N LEU A 312 -15.95 22.69 2.51
CA LEU A 312 -15.97 21.95 3.77
C LEU A 312 -16.06 22.86 5.00
N PHE A 313 -15.50 24.05 4.94
CA PHE A 313 -15.68 25.09 5.97
C PHE A 313 -17.17 25.43 6.16
N PHE A 314 -17.90 25.71 5.08
CA PHE A 314 -19.33 26.00 5.16
C PHE A 314 -20.17 24.77 5.53
N TYR A 315 -19.79 23.60 5.02
CA TYR A 315 -20.42 22.32 5.35
C TYR A 315 -20.39 22.04 6.86
N ASP A 316 -19.22 22.17 7.49
CA ASP A 316 -19.03 21.86 8.91
C ASP A 316 -19.82 22.84 9.81
N ILE A 317 -19.82 24.13 9.44
CA ILE A 317 -20.65 25.15 10.11
C ILE A 317 -22.14 24.79 10.02
N TYR A 318 -22.62 24.36 8.85
CA TYR A 318 -24.01 24.01 8.66
C TYR A 318 -24.41 22.80 9.50
N PHE A 319 -23.67 21.69 9.40
CA PHE A 319 -24.04 20.44 10.08
C PHE A 319 -23.85 20.52 11.60
N VAL A 320 -22.83 21.22 12.10
CA VAL A 320 -22.57 21.33 13.55
C VAL A 320 -23.49 22.33 14.23
N PHE A 321 -23.73 23.51 13.65
CA PHE A 321 -24.52 24.55 14.33
C PHE A 321 -26.01 24.52 14.01
N LYS A 322 -26.42 24.08 12.82
CA LYS A 322 -27.84 24.11 12.44
C LYS A 322 -28.58 22.79 12.61
N THR A 323 -27.88 21.65 12.62
CA THR A 323 -28.54 20.33 12.59
C THR A 323 -28.16 19.47 13.79
N GLU A 324 -29.09 18.65 14.29
CA GLU A 324 -28.80 17.63 15.32
C GLU A 324 -28.26 16.32 14.73
N VAL A 325 -28.21 16.23 13.40
CA VAL A 325 -27.87 15.00 12.64
C VAL A 325 -26.45 14.54 13.00
N MET A 326 -25.48 15.44 12.91
CA MET A 326 -24.07 15.11 13.17
C MET A 326 -23.84 14.70 14.62
N LEU A 327 -24.46 15.40 15.58
CA LEU A 327 -24.35 15.06 17.00
C LEU A 327 -24.93 13.68 17.28
N THR A 328 -26.14 13.40 16.76
CA THR A 328 -26.84 12.13 16.99
C THR A 328 -26.07 10.94 16.43
N VAL A 329 -25.50 11.08 15.23
CA VAL A 329 -24.69 10.02 14.60
C VAL A 329 -23.38 9.84 15.35
N ALA A 330 -22.69 10.92 15.71
CA ALA A 330 -21.40 10.87 16.40
C ALA A 330 -21.48 10.26 17.81
N THR A 331 -22.59 10.44 18.52
CA THR A 331 -22.77 9.87 19.87
C THR A 331 -23.35 8.45 19.86
N SER A 332 -23.95 8.01 18.75
CA SER A 332 -24.70 6.75 18.72
C SER A 332 -23.94 5.56 18.15
N ILE A 333 -22.77 5.79 17.54
CA ILE A 333 -21.98 4.73 16.92
C ILE A 333 -20.53 4.82 17.42
N ASN A 334 -20.06 3.79 18.13
CA ASN A 334 -18.65 3.72 18.52
C ASN A 334 -17.80 3.12 17.39
N VAL A 335 -17.34 3.99 16.48
CA VAL A 335 -16.38 3.62 15.44
C VAL A 335 -15.01 4.22 15.78
N PRO A 336 -13.91 3.46 15.67
CA PRO A 336 -12.55 3.94 15.91
C PRO A 336 -12.03 4.79 14.73
N LEU A 337 -12.84 5.76 14.29
CA LEU A 337 -12.51 6.79 13.29
C LEU A 337 -12.15 8.14 13.95
N LYS A 338 -11.81 8.11 15.25
CA LYS A 338 -11.40 9.27 16.04
C LYS A 338 -10.07 8.99 16.69
N VAL A 339 -9.15 9.96 16.63
CA VAL A 339 -7.91 9.89 17.40
C VAL A 339 -8.26 10.20 18.84
N SER A 340 -7.91 9.27 19.71
CA SER A 340 -8.21 9.34 21.12
C SER A 340 -7.01 9.79 21.92
N VAL A 341 -7.24 10.66 22.90
CA VAL A 341 -6.23 10.95 23.92
C VAL A 341 -5.99 9.67 24.74
N PRO A 342 -4.83 9.47 25.42
CA PRO A 342 -4.74 8.41 26.42
C PRO A 342 -5.90 8.55 27.42
N GLN A 343 -6.74 7.52 27.53
CA GLN A 343 -7.91 7.52 28.39
C GLN A 343 -7.92 6.28 29.28
N ILE A 344 -8.53 6.45 30.46
CA ILE A 344 -8.85 5.33 31.34
C ILE A 344 -10.15 4.70 30.85
N PRO A 345 -10.23 3.37 30.70
CA PRO A 345 -11.48 2.69 30.37
C PRO A 345 -12.59 3.01 31.36
N ASP A 346 -13.82 3.17 30.89
CA ASP A 346 -14.97 3.57 31.71
C ASP A 346 -15.24 2.63 32.89
N LEU A 347 -14.89 1.35 32.76
CA LEU A 347 -14.95 0.35 33.83
C LEU A 347 -14.15 0.80 35.08
N TYR A 348 -13.00 1.43 34.88
CA TYR A 348 -12.16 1.96 35.97
C TYR A 348 -12.58 3.37 36.42
N LYS A 349 -13.41 4.09 35.64
CA LYS A 349 -14.05 5.34 36.08
C LYS A 349 -15.20 5.07 37.06
N GLN A 350 -15.88 3.92 36.92
CA GLN A 350 -16.96 3.48 37.82
C GLN A 350 -16.47 2.74 39.09
N ALA A 351 -15.15 2.53 39.23
CA ALA A 351 -14.54 1.88 40.39
C ALA A 351 -14.70 2.66 41.73
N ASP A 352 -15.42 3.78 41.73
CA ASP A 352 -15.96 4.39 42.96
C ASP A 352 -16.96 3.46 43.70
N ILE A 353 -17.54 2.46 43.02
CA ILE A 353 -18.58 1.57 43.57
C ILE A 353 -18.01 0.18 43.95
N LEU A 354 -16.87 -0.23 43.38
CA LEU A 354 -16.24 -1.55 43.63
C LEU A 354 -15.22 -1.47 44.77
N SER A 355 -15.77 -1.67 45.97
CA SER A 355 -15.21 -2.11 47.26
C SER A 355 -13.93 -1.46 47.83
N SER A 356 -14.05 -1.09 49.11
CA SER A 356 -12.99 -0.82 50.08
C SER A 356 -11.88 -1.87 50.12
N ASP A 357 -12.14 -3.07 49.61
CA ASP A 357 -11.27 -4.23 49.74
C ASP A 357 -10.15 -4.24 48.68
N LEU A 358 -10.36 -3.64 47.50
CA LEU A 358 -9.32 -3.48 46.47
C LEU A 358 -8.25 -2.45 46.87
N TYR A 359 -8.56 -1.57 47.81
CA TYR A 359 -7.66 -0.52 48.30
C TYR A 359 -6.70 -1.01 49.40
N SER A 360 -6.79 -2.28 49.80
CA SER A 360 -6.03 -2.83 50.94
C SER A 360 -4.68 -3.42 50.56
N GLU A 361 -4.44 -3.75 49.28
CA GLU A 361 -3.18 -4.30 48.77
C GLU A 361 -2.28 -3.19 48.18
N PRO A 362 -0.99 -3.09 48.56
CA PRO A 362 -0.06 -2.16 47.96
C PRO A 362 0.30 -2.62 46.53
N GLY A 363 -0.14 -1.87 45.52
CA GLY A 363 0.14 -2.20 44.12
C GLY A 363 -0.19 -1.07 43.15
N PHE A 364 0.30 -1.21 41.91
CA PHE A 364 0.08 -0.25 40.82
C PHE A 364 -1.40 0.09 40.62
N VAL A 365 -2.29 -0.91 40.72
CA VAL A 365 -3.73 -0.74 40.52
C VAL A 365 -4.34 0.21 41.54
N THR A 366 -3.91 0.11 42.80
CA THR A 366 -4.40 0.94 43.90
C THR A 366 -3.94 2.39 43.75
N GLU A 367 -2.66 2.61 43.43
CA GLU A 367 -2.10 3.95 43.17
C GLU A 367 -2.72 4.58 41.92
N PHE A 368 -2.96 3.78 40.87
CA PHE A 368 -3.63 4.18 39.64
C PHE A 368 -5.07 4.64 39.90
N LEU A 369 -5.88 3.81 40.58
CA LEU A 369 -7.30 4.09 40.85
C LEU A 369 -7.49 5.26 41.81
N GLN A 370 -6.58 5.47 42.75
CA GLN A 370 -6.65 6.62 43.67
C GLN A 370 -6.30 7.93 42.95
N ASN A 371 -5.28 7.92 42.09
CA ASN A 371 -4.85 9.11 41.36
C ASN A 371 -5.79 9.45 40.19
N SER A 372 -6.39 8.44 39.55
CA SER A 372 -7.29 8.61 38.40
C SER A 372 -8.54 9.43 38.72
N LYS A 373 -9.04 9.42 39.96
CA LYS A 373 -10.22 10.19 40.39
C LYS A 373 -10.08 11.70 40.14
N ASN A 374 -8.85 12.21 40.17
CA ASN A 374 -8.57 13.63 39.99
C ASN A 374 -8.30 14.00 38.53
N TRP A 375 -8.27 13.04 37.61
CA TRP A 375 -8.03 13.31 36.19
C TRP A 375 -9.33 13.73 35.52
N LYS A 376 -9.47 15.04 35.32
CA LYS A 376 -10.38 15.57 34.30
C LYS A 376 -9.70 15.28 32.97
N ILE A 377 -10.26 14.30 32.25
CA ILE A 377 -9.78 13.90 30.94
C ILE A 377 -10.74 14.53 29.94
N ALA A 378 -10.22 15.37 29.05
CA ALA A 378 -10.98 15.88 27.92
C ALA A 378 -11.45 14.69 27.06
N ASN A 379 -12.77 14.53 26.92
CA ASN A 379 -13.35 13.56 26.01
C ASN A 379 -12.93 13.92 24.57
N ASN A 380 -12.52 12.92 23.79
CA ASN A 380 -11.96 13.00 22.42
C ASN A 380 -12.73 13.91 21.47
N ILE A 381 -12.05 14.82 20.75
CA ILE A 381 -12.70 15.64 19.69
C ILE A 381 -11.73 16.01 18.57
N LEU A 382 -11.03 15.04 17.95
CA LEU A 382 -10.55 15.29 16.58
C LEU A 382 -10.93 14.12 15.67
N GLY A 383 -11.74 14.42 14.67
CA GLY A 383 -12.15 13.45 13.67
C GLY A 383 -10.99 13.17 12.72
N LEU A 384 -10.97 11.95 12.16
CA LEU A 384 -10.03 11.60 11.09
C LEU A 384 -10.11 12.58 9.90
N GLY A 385 -11.31 13.07 9.60
CA GLY A 385 -11.56 14.05 8.54
C GLY A 385 -10.82 15.37 8.75
N ASP A 386 -10.67 15.82 10.00
CA ASP A 386 -9.98 17.06 10.35
C ASP A 386 -8.46 16.95 10.20
N ILE A 387 -7.94 15.72 10.07
CA ILE A 387 -6.52 15.43 9.78
C ILE A 387 -6.31 15.22 8.29
N ILE A 388 -7.15 14.38 7.67
CA ILE A 388 -7.02 13.98 6.26
C ILE A 388 -7.24 15.15 5.32
N VAL A 389 -8.33 15.92 5.51
CA VAL A 389 -8.73 16.98 4.59
C VAL A 389 -7.68 18.12 4.52
N PRO A 390 -7.24 18.70 5.65
CA PRO A 390 -6.12 19.65 5.64
C PRO A 390 -4.82 18.99 5.15
N GLY A 391 -4.60 17.71 5.50
CA GLY A 391 -3.45 16.93 5.09
C GLY A 391 -3.29 16.83 3.57
N PHE A 392 -4.39 16.67 2.83
CA PHE A 392 -4.37 16.70 1.37
C PHE A 392 -3.80 18.01 0.80
N PHE A 393 -4.26 19.14 1.32
CA PHE A 393 -3.81 20.46 0.86
C PHE A 393 -2.34 20.71 1.22
N ILE A 394 -1.91 20.27 2.40
CA ILE A 394 -0.52 20.35 2.85
C ILE A 394 0.39 19.45 1.99
N ALA A 395 -0.05 18.24 1.67
CA ALA A 395 0.67 17.33 0.78
C ALA A 395 0.81 17.91 -0.64
N MET A 396 -0.22 18.60 -1.14
CA MET A 396 -0.13 19.33 -2.41
C MET A 396 0.88 20.47 -2.36
N CYS A 397 0.96 21.22 -1.25
CA CYS A 397 1.97 22.27 -1.06
C CYS A 397 3.40 21.68 -1.10
N LEU A 398 3.61 20.50 -0.51
CA LEU A 398 4.91 19.81 -0.56
C LEU A 398 5.27 19.35 -1.99
N ARG A 399 4.30 18.84 -2.74
CA ARG A 399 4.47 18.46 -4.15
C ARG A 399 4.76 19.67 -5.03
N TYR A 400 4.13 20.81 -4.76
CA TYR A 400 4.44 22.06 -5.44
C TYR A 400 5.86 22.56 -5.15
N ASP A 401 6.31 22.48 -3.89
CA ASP A 401 7.70 22.79 -3.52
C ASP A 401 8.70 21.90 -4.29
N LEU A 402 8.40 20.61 -4.41
CA LEU A 402 9.21 19.65 -5.16
C LEU A 402 9.24 19.99 -6.66
N HIS A 403 8.07 20.24 -7.27
CA HIS A 403 7.95 20.65 -8.67
C HIS A 403 8.78 21.90 -8.97
N ARG A 404 8.66 22.93 -8.13
CA ARG A 404 9.43 24.18 -8.27
C ARG A 404 10.95 23.96 -8.14
N PHE A 405 11.37 23.03 -7.30
CA PHE A 405 12.79 22.70 -7.14
C PHE A 405 13.36 22.06 -8.41
N TYR A 406 12.69 21.06 -8.97
CA TYR A 406 13.17 20.40 -10.19
C TYR A 406 13.04 21.28 -11.44
N ALA A 407 11.98 22.08 -11.54
CA ALA A 407 11.82 23.07 -12.61
C ALA A 407 12.95 24.11 -12.71
N ARG A 408 13.75 24.28 -11.65
CA ARG A 408 14.86 25.24 -11.60
C ARG A 408 16.24 24.62 -11.79
N ASN A 409 16.37 23.33 -11.49
CA ASN A 409 17.67 22.67 -11.37
C ASN A 409 17.90 21.58 -12.41
N GLU A 410 16.86 21.11 -13.12
CA GLU A 410 16.96 20.09 -14.18
C GLU A 410 17.77 18.84 -13.73
N LEU A 411 17.46 18.31 -12.55
CA LEU A 411 18.14 17.16 -11.95
C LEU A 411 17.31 15.87 -12.07
N ALA A 412 17.99 14.72 -11.99
CA ALA A 412 17.34 13.43 -11.84
C ALA A 412 16.64 13.30 -10.48
N PHE A 413 15.47 12.67 -10.50
CA PHE A 413 14.65 12.46 -9.32
C PHE A 413 15.22 11.36 -8.42
N HIS A 414 15.43 11.69 -7.14
CA HIS A 414 15.68 10.70 -6.08
C HIS A 414 14.89 11.05 -4.83
N HIS A 415 14.34 10.05 -4.16
CA HIS A 415 13.62 10.29 -2.90
C HIS A 415 14.52 10.78 -1.76
N LEU A 416 15.80 10.41 -1.76
CA LEU A 416 16.78 10.84 -0.76
C LEU A 416 17.25 12.29 -0.96
N ARG A 417 16.98 12.90 -2.13
CA ARG A 417 17.45 14.26 -2.44
C ARG A 417 16.76 15.29 -1.56
N SER A 418 17.55 16.10 -0.87
CA SER A 418 17.05 17.21 -0.05
C SER A 418 16.65 18.40 -0.94
N PHE A 419 15.55 19.07 -0.59
CA PHE A 419 15.04 20.24 -1.29
C PHE A 419 14.36 21.22 -0.31
N PRO A 420 14.32 22.53 -0.63
CA PRO A 420 13.66 23.53 0.19
C PRO A 420 12.13 23.39 0.12
N LYS A 421 11.47 23.49 1.28
CA LYS A 421 10.02 23.21 1.46
C LYS A 421 9.21 24.38 2.04
N PRO A 422 9.32 25.59 1.47
CA PRO A 422 8.73 26.79 2.05
C PRO A 422 7.20 26.76 2.17
N TYR A 423 6.49 26.27 1.14
CA TYR A 423 5.03 26.23 1.18
C TYR A 423 4.53 25.16 2.14
N PHE A 424 5.17 23.99 2.15
CA PHE A 424 4.88 22.94 3.12
C PHE A 424 5.11 23.38 4.57
N ILE A 425 6.22 24.07 4.87
CA ILE A 425 6.49 24.58 6.22
C ILE A 425 5.43 25.63 6.60
N ALA A 426 5.11 26.56 5.70
CA ALA A 426 4.08 27.57 5.95
C ALA A 426 2.70 26.93 6.20
N SER A 427 2.30 25.95 5.40
CA SER A 427 1.03 25.23 5.57
C SER A 427 1.01 24.41 6.87
N MET A 428 2.11 23.73 7.22
CA MET A 428 2.23 22.98 8.46
C MET A 428 2.13 23.87 9.70
N LEU A 429 2.83 25.01 9.71
CA LEU A 429 2.73 25.97 10.81
C LEU A 429 1.30 26.53 10.94
N SER A 430 0.66 26.79 9.81
CA SER A 430 -0.72 27.29 9.78
C SER A 430 -1.72 26.25 10.28
N TYR A 431 -1.51 24.98 9.95
CA TYR A 431 -2.30 23.87 10.48
C TYR A 431 -2.14 23.71 11.99
N ILE A 432 -0.90 23.78 12.49
CA ILE A 432 -0.61 23.75 13.94
C ILE A 432 -1.30 24.92 14.65
N LEU A 433 -1.22 26.14 14.10
CA LEU A 433 -1.92 27.30 14.64
C LEU A 433 -3.44 27.10 14.66
N GLY A 434 -4.00 26.53 13.59
CA GLY A 434 -5.42 26.17 13.52
C GLY A 434 -5.82 25.17 14.61
N LEU A 435 -5.04 24.10 14.82
CA LEU A 435 -5.28 23.12 15.88
C LEU A 435 -5.11 23.69 17.29
N ILE A 436 -4.16 24.60 17.50
CA ILE A 436 -4.03 25.29 18.79
C ILE A 436 -5.28 26.14 19.03
N LEU A 437 -5.77 26.84 18.00
CA LEU A 437 -6.97 27.66 18.11
C LEU A 437 -8.21 26.80 18.40
N THR A 438 -8.39 25.64 17.75
CA THR A 438 -9.50 24.73 18.07
C THR A 438 -9.46 24.29 19.53
N VAL A 439 -8.28 23.93 20.04
CA VAL A 439 -8.10 23.51 21.44
C VAL A 439 -8.37 24.66 22.40
N VAL A 440 -7.83 25.86 22.16
CA VAL A 440 -8.05 27.03 23.03
C VAL A 440 -9.53 27.36 23.15
N VAL A 441 -10.25 27.33 22.02
CA VAL A 441 -11.68 27.62 22.02
C VAL A 441 -12.47 26.49 22.70
N LEU A 442 -12.12 25.22 22.45
CA LEU A 442 -12.73 24.08 23.13
C LEU A 442 -12.59 24.18 24.66
N LEU A 443 -11.39 24.50 25.15
CA LEU A 443 -11.11 24.65 26.59
C LEU A 443 -11.84 25.84 27.21
N ARG A 444 -12.01 26.94 26.45
CA ARG A 444 -12.68 28.15 26.95
C ARG A 444 -14.19 28.01 27.03
N PHE A 445 -14.81 27.42 26.02
CA PHE A 445 -16.27 27.38 25.85
C PHE A 445 -16.90 26.06 26.30
N LYS A 446 -16.12 24.98 26.46
CA LYS A 446 -16.60 23.65 26.89
C LYS A 446 -17.77 23.10 26.07
N HIS A 447 -17.90 23.55 24.82
CA HIS A 447 -18.87 23.10 23.85
C HIS A 447 -18.13 22.62 22.60
N GLY A 448 -18.62 21.52 22.01
CA GLY A 448 -18.09 21.01 20.75
C GLY A 448 -18.31 22.03 19.63
N GLN A 449 -17.25 22.29 18.88
CA GLN A 449 -17.26 23.23 17.76
C GLN A 449 -16.63 22.59 16.53
N PRO A 450 -17.03 23.00 15.32
CA PRO A 450 -16.46 22.51 14.07
C PRO A 450 -14.96 22.81 14.02
N ALA A 451 -14.11 21.80 13.84
CA ALA A 451 -12.65 21.99 13.84
C ALA A 451 -12.17 22.71 12.56
N LEU A 452 -12.80 22.40 11.42
CA LEU A 452 -12.47 23.00 10.13
C LEU A 452 -12.74 24.50 10.09
N LEU A 453 -13.64 25.01 10.94
CA LEU A 453 -13.90 26.44 11.12
C LEU A 453 -12.63 27.25 11.40
N TYR A 454 -11.68 26.66 12.13
CA TYR A 454 -10.44 27.31 12.52
C TYR A 454 -9.27 26.89 11.64
N ILE A 455 -9.21 25.63 11.25
CA ILE A 455 -8.09 25.08 10.47
C ILE A 455 -8.06 25.69 9.05
N VAL A 456 -9.20 25.73 8.35
CA VAL A 456 -9.29 26.19 6.96
C VAL A 456 -8.80 27.63 6.78
N PRO A 457 -9.30 28.64 7.52
CA PRO A 457 -8.85 30.02 7.34
C PRO A 457 -7.37 30.18 7.66
N CYS A 458 -6.87 29.56 8.74
CA CYS A 458 -5.45 29.59 9.06
C CYS A 458 -4.60 29.02 7.92
N LEU A 459 -4.99 27.85 7.39
CA LEU A 459 -4.25 27.15 6.34
C LEU A 459 -4.21 27.93 5.01
N LEU A 460 -5.35 28.46 4.57
CA LEU A 460 -5.42 29.27 3.35
C LEU A 460 -4.67 30.59 3.53
N ILE A 461 -4.93 31.34 4.60
CA ILE A 461 -4.26 32.63 4.84
C ILE A 461 -2.75 32.45 4.92
N GLY A 462 -2.26 31.43 5.64
CA GLY A 462 -0.83 31.20 5.80
C GLY A 462 -0.13 30.80 4.50
N THR A 463 -0.75 29.95 3.67
CA THR A 463 -0.19 29.57 2.37
C THR A 463 -0.23 30.71 1.35
N PHE A 464 -1.33 31.46 1.29
CA PHE A 464 -1.42 32.65 0.44
C PHE A 464 -0.44 33.74 0.88
N THR A 465 -0.25 33.93 2.19
CA THR A 465 0.76 34.88 2.71
C THR A 465 2.16 34.45 2.31
N ALA A 466 2.49 33.16 2.40
CA ALA A 466 3.78 32.65 1.93
C ALA A 466 3.99 32.88 0.42
N ALA A 467 2.94 32.72 -0.39
CA ALA A 467 2.97 32.98 -1.82
C ALA A 467 3.18 34.47 -2.14
N LEU A 468 2.51 35.37 -1.39
CA LEU A 468 2.67 36.82 -1.52
C LEU A 468 4.09 37.27 -1.15
N VAL A 469 4.63 36.79 -0.02
CA VAL A 469 6.00 37.11 0.42
C VAL A 469 7.04 36.66 -0.60
N LYS A 470 6.77 35.57 -1.34
CA LYS A 470 7.67 35.04 -2.37
C LYS A 470 7.41 35.59 -3.78
N GLY A 471 6.34 36.35 -3.99
CA GLY A 471 5.96 36.86 -5.31
C GLY A 471 5.53 35.77 -6.31
N ASP A 472 5.08 34.60 -5.84
CA ASP A 472 4.83 33.41 -6.66
C ASP A 472 3.38 32.92 -6.55
N VAL A 473 2.45 33.88 -6.47
CA VAL A 473 1.01 33.62 -6.40
C VAL A 473 0.50 33.02 -7.70
N LYS A 474 0.97 33.52 -8.85
CA LYS A 474 0.52 33.03 -10.16
C LYS A 474 0.95 31.59 -10.38
N GLY A 475 2.19 31.23 -10.02
CA GLY A 475 2.71 29.87 -10.14
C GLY A 475 1.96 28.89 -9.24
N LEU A 476 1.65 29.29 -8.01
CA LEU A 476 0.89 28.45 -7.08
C LEU A 476 -0.54 28.20 -7.58
N LEU A 477 -1.22 29.21 -8.12
CA LEU A 477 -2.58 29.10 -8.65
C LEU A 477 -2.65 28.37 -10.00
N SER A 478 -1.57 28.34 -10.78
CA SER A 478 -1.48 27.61 -12.05
C SER A 478 -0.96 26.19 -11.89
N PHE A 479 -0.60 25.77 -10.69
CA PHE A 479 -0.10 24.42 -10.46
C PHE A 479 -1.20 23.37 -10.66
N SER A 480 -0.93 22.47 -11.60
CA SER A 480 -1.77 21.33 -11.98
C SER A 480 -0.97 20.03 -11.89
N GLU A 481 -1.63 18.97 -11.41
CA GLU A 481 -1.11 17.60 -11.39
C GLU A 481 -1.72 16.74 -12.51
N ASP A 482 -2.64 17.28 -13.31
CA ASP A 482 -3.28 16.59 -14.44
C ASP A 482 -2.34 16.48 -15.63
N ILE A 483 -2.12 15.27 -16.16
CA ILE A 483 -1.19 14.95 -17.23
C ILE A 483 -1.71 15.57 -18.54
N GLU A 484 -0.91 16.42 -19.17
CA GLU A 484 -1.24 17.03 -20.45
C GLU A 484 -0.79 16.11 -21.58
N SER A 485 -1.56 16.06 -22.68
CA SER A 485 -1.12 15.37 -23.90
C SER A 485 0.09 16.10 -24.49
N PRO A 486 1.03 15.36 -25.11
CA PRO A 486 2.10 16.00 -25.87
C PRO A 486 1.49 16.87 -26.99
N PRO A 487 2.05 18.05 -27.27
CA PRO A 487 1.53 18.89 -28.35
C PRO A 487 1.63 18.13 -29.67
N SER A 488 0.50 17.98 -30.38
CA SER A 488 0.49 17.40 -31.72
C SER A 488 1.21 18.35 -32.68
N ASP A 489 2.38 17.95 -33.17
CA ASP A 489 3.12 18.71 -34.18
C ASP A 489 2.24 18.94 -35.40
N THR A 490 1.82 20.20 -35.56
CA THR A 490 0.98 20.61 -36.68
C THR A 490 1.88 20.77 -37.90
N ALA A 491 1.68 19.88 -38.87
CA ALA A 491 2.29 19.88 -40.19
C ALA A 491 2.52 21.29 -40.76
N GLN A 492 3.79 21.67 -40.95
CA GLN A 492 4.15 22.70 -41.90
C GLN A 492 4.02 22.10 -43.30
N SER A 493 2.94 22.49 -43.97
CA SER A 493 2.66 22.23 -45.37
C SER A 493 3.77 22.80 -46.28
N HIS A 494 4.46 21.93 -47.01
CA HIS A 494 4.97 22.27 -48.33
C HIS A 494 4.46 21.26 -49.36
N ASP A 495 3.81 21.84 -50.35
CA ASP A 495 2.91 21.26 -51.33
C ASP A 495 3.66 20.93 -52.63
N LYS A 496 3.59 19.67 -53.13
CA LYS A 496 3.14 19.28 -54.50
C LYS A 496 3.73 17.96 -55.06
N SER A 497 2.79 17.05 -55.39
CA SER A 497 2.73 16.01 -56.45
C SER A 497 3.84 14.94 -56.52
N ALA A 498 3.57 13.62 -56.62
CA ALA A 498 2.59 12.96 -57.49
C ALA A 498 2.31 11.49 -57.07
N SER A 499 1.06 11.07 -57.30
CA SER A 499 0.52 9.71 -57.60
C SER A 499 0.77 8.49 -56.69
N ASN A 500 -0.36 7.90 -56.24
CA ASN A 500 -0.77 6.48 -56.09
C ASN A 500 0.35 5.43 -55.98
N ASP A 501 0.38 4.52 -54.99
CA ASP A 501 -0.62 3.50 -54.68
C ASP A 501 -0.26 2.81 -53.34
N ALA A 502 -1.30 2.34 -52.63
CA ALA A 502 -1.35 1.15 -51.77
C ALA A 502 -0.53 1.00 -50.47
N SER A 503 -1.27 0.43 -49.50
CA SER A 503 -0.91 -0.29 -48.26
C SER A 503 -0.40 0.50 -47.05
N GLU A 504 -1.17 0.34 -45.97
CA GLU A 504 -0.79 0.58 -44.57
C GLU A 504 0.55 -0.09 -44.26
N SER A 505 1.60 0.70 -44.08
CA SER A 505 2.73 0.34 -43.24
C SER A 505 3.38 1.61 -42.68
N ASP A 506 3.80 1.49 -41.42
CA ASP A 506 4.89 2.23 -40.78
C ASP A 506 4.68 3.73 -40.51
N VAL A 507 4.10 4.03 -39.34
CA VAL A 507 4.47 5.24 -38.59
C VAL A 507 5.44 4.80 -37.50
N GLU A 508 6.72 5.01 -37.76
CA GLU A 508 7.80 4.98 -36.77
C GLU A 508 7.54 6.09 -35.73
N ASP A 509 6.96 5.72 -34.59
CA ASP A 509 7.03 6.53 -33.39
C ASP A 509 8.42 6.32 -32.77
N ALA A 510 9.24 7.37 -32.74
CA ALA A 510 10.58 7.35 -32.20
C ALA A 510 10.60 6.84 -30.75
N ASP A 511 11.04 5.59 -30.57
CA ASP A 511 11.22 4.95 -29.28
C ASP A 511 12.34 5.66 -28.50
N TYR A 512 12.01 6.12 -27.30
CA TYR A 512 13.01 6.50 -26.31
C TYR A 512 13.63 5.23 -25.73
N VAL A 513 14.82 4.88 -26.26
CA VAL A 513 15.61 3.71 -25.88
C VAL A 513 16.05 3.84 -24.41
N VAL A 514 15.50 2.98 -23.55
CA VAL A 514 16.07 2.69 -22.23
C VAL A 514 17.06 1.55 -22.45
N GLY A 515 18.33 1.80 -22.14
CA GLY A 515 19.50 0.97 -22.47
C GLY A 515 19.23 -0.52 -22.64
N GLU A 516 19.47 -0.99 -23.87
CA GLU A 516 19.58 -2.40 -24.24
C GLU A 516 20.89 -2.96 -23.71
N ASP A 517 20.99 -3.12 -22.40
CA ASP A 517 22.13 -3.78 -21.75
C ASP A 517 21.59 -5.00 -20.99
N SER A 518 20.76 -5.82 -21.64
CA SER A 518 20.45 -7.17 -21.16
C SER A 518 21.24 -8.16 -22.00
N GLU A 519 22.16 -8.89 -21.36
CA GLU A 519 23.04 -9.95 -21.89
C GLU A 519 22.33 -11.10 -22.65
N TRP A 520 21.02 -10.99 -22.90
CA TRP A 520 20.20 -11.91 -23.68
C TRP A 520 20.02 -11.47 -25.15
N ALA A 521 20.16 -10.18 -25.45
CA ALA A 521 20.04 -9.65 -26.82
C ALA A 521 21.26 -10.01 -27.68
N GLU A 522 22.45 -10.11 -27.07
CA GLU A 522 23.67 -10.57 -27.76
C GLU A 522 23.59 -12.07 -28.15
N MET A 523 22.77 -12.87 -27.47
CA MET A 523 22.59 -14.30 -27.83
C MET A 523 21.70 -14.54 -29.05
N ALA A 524 20.94 -13.54 -29.52
CA ALA A 524 20.05 -13.69 -30.67
C ALA A 524 20.75 -13.46 -32.01
N ASP A 525 21.86 -12.71 -32.02
CA ASP A 525 22.58 -12.29 -33.24
C ASP A 525 23.98 -12.91 -33.40
N GLU A 526 24.41 -13.81 -32.50
CA GLU A 526 25.65 -14.58 -32.74
C GLU A 526 25.43 -15.62 -33.85
N HIS A 527 26.05 -15.35 -35.00
CA HIS A 527 26.30 -16.34 -36.04
C HIS A 527 27.02 -17.54 -35.41
N TRP A 528 26.35 -18.69 -35.35
CA TRP A 528 26.88 -19.91 -34.77
C TRP A 528 28.05 -20.46 -35.60
N ASP A 529 29.28 -20.20 -35.17
CA ASP A 529 30.43 -21.00 -35.58
C ASP A 529 30.44 -22.29 -34.76
N ILE A 530 30.25 -23.40 -35.46
CA ILE A 530 30.02 -24.75 -34.93
C ILE A 530 31.36 -25.39 -34.57
N ASP A 531 31.48 -25.93 -33.35
CA ASP A 531 32.52 -26.90 -32.99
C ASP A 531 31.90 -28.32 -32.92
N GLU A 532 32.33 -29.22 -33.82
CA GLU A 532 31.74 -30.54 -34.10
C GLU A 532 32.05 -31.61 -33.04
N SER A 533 32.09 -31.27 -31.75
CA SER A 533 32.42 -32.26 -30.71
C SER A 533 31.60 -32.11 -29.43
N ALA A 534 30.39 -32.68 -29.45
CA ALA A 534 29.70 -33.04 -28.21
C ALA A 534 28.92 -34.36 -28.40
N GLU A 535 29.24 -35.31 -27.53
CA GLU A 535 28.80 -36.70 -27.53
C GLU A 535 27.29 -36.87 -27.28
N SER A 536 26.75 -37.94 -27.86
CA SER A 536 25.35 -38.37 -27.82
C SER A 536 24.87 -38.73 -26.41
N THR A 537 23.76 -38.14 -25.99
CA THR A 537 22.97 -38.61 -24.84
C THR A 537 21.95 -39.67 -25.32
N ASP A 538 21.68 -40.65 -24.45
CA ASP A 538 21.07 -41.97 -24.74
C ASP A 538 19.78 -41.95 -25.58
N SER A 539 19.73 -42.86 -26.55
CA SER A 539 18.67 -43.04 -27.57
C SER A 539 17.32 -43.50 -27.03
N ASP A 540 17.30 -44.05 -25.82
CA ASP A 540 16.19 -44.91 -25.38
C ASP A 540 15.01 -44.11 -24.82
N GLU A 541 15.26 -42.90 -24.29
CA GLU A 541 14.21 -41.95 -23.88
C GLU A 541 13.59 -41.23 -25.09
N LEU A 542 14.34 -41.12 -26.19
CA LEU A 542 13.94 -40.42 -27.41
C LEU A 542 13.02 -41.27 -28.30
N ASP A 543 13.23 -42.59 -28.34
CA ASP A 543 12.43 -43.52 -29.12
C ASP A 543 11.00 -43.66 -28.59
N LEU A 544 10.78 -43.45 -27.28
CA LEU A 544 9.45 -43.39 -26.68
C LEU A 544 8.65 -42.16 -27.11
N LEU A 545 9.31 -41.05 -27.45
CA LEU A 545 8.67 -39.82 -27.95
C LEU A 545 8.36 -39.88 -29.45
N ILE A 546 9.10 -40.70 -30.21
CA ILE A 546 8.94 -40.86 -31.67
C ILE A 546 7.81 -41.86 -32.02
N ALA A 547 7.51 -42.81 -31.13
CA ALA A 547 6.51 -43.86 -31.38
C ALA A 547 5.05 -43.36 -31.47
N ASP A 548 4.74 -42.14 -31.02
CA ASP A 548 3.37 -41.58 -30.99
C ASP A 548 3.06 -40.64 -32.19
N GLN A 549 3.72 -40.84 -33.34
CA GLN A 549 3.54 -39.99 -34.53
C GLN A 549 2.25 -40.28 -35.35
N SER A 550 1.36 -41.17 -34.91
CA SER A 550 0.11 -41.45 -35.65
C SER A 550 -1.08 -40.55 -35.27
N ASN A 551 -0.91 -39.71 -34.25
CA ASN A 551 -1.85 -38.66 -33.88
C ASN A 551 -1.02 -37.43 -33.44
N PRO A 552 -1.34 -36.18 -33.83
CA PRO A 552 -0.65 -35.02 -33.28
C PRO A 552 -1.08 -34.84 -31.82
N VAL A 553 -0.51 -35.63 -30.91
CA VAL A 553 -0.69 -35.45 -29.49
C VAL A 553 0.11 -34.21 -29.10
N ARG A 554 -0.61 -33.16 -28.72
CA ARG A 554 -0.02 -32.01 -28.03
C ARG A 554 0.44 -32.52 -26.67
N VAL A 555 1.72 -32.86 -26.54
CA VAL A 555 2.30 -33.24 -25.25
C VAL A 555 2.85 -31.96 -24.60
N PRO A 556 2.21 -31.41 -23.54
CA PRO A 556 2.92 -30.48 -22.67
C PRO A 556 4.00 -31.29 -21.95
N ILE A 557 5.27 -30.95 -22.19
CA ILE A 557 6.37 -31.54 -21.43
C ILE A 557 6.29 -30.95 -20.02
N VAL A 558 5.71 -31.71 -19.09
CA VAL A 558 5.75 -31.42 -17.65
C VAL A 558 6.85 -32.29 -17.08
N TYR A 559 7.91 -31.67 -16.55
CA TYR A 559 8.89 -32.40 -15.75
C TYR A 559 8.29 -32.67 -14.37
N GLU A 560 8.03 -33.94 -14.04
CA GLU A 560 7.93 -34.38 -12.65
C GLU A 560 9.35 -34.56 -12.11
N PHE A 561 9.63 -33.94 -10.96
CA PHE A 561 10.90 -34.13 -10.25
C PHE A 561 10.75 -35.37 -9.37
N ASP A 562 11.46 -36.45 -9.69
CA ASP A 562 11.77 -37.47 -8.70
C ASP A 562 12.78 -36.88 -7.71
N THR A 563 12.29 -36.60 -6.51
CA THR A 563 13.13 -36.47 -5.33
C THR A 563 13.52 -37.86 -4.88
N ASP A 564 14.81 -38.20 -4.88
CA ASP A 564 15.34 -39.12 -3.88
C ASP A 564 16.83 -38.85 -3.61
N GLU A 565 17.14 -38.96 -2.32
CA GLU A 565 18.38 -38.70 -1.62
C GLU A 565 19.41 -39.84 -1.81
N ASP A 566 20.68 -39.48 -1.58
CA ASP A 566 21.80 -40.28 -1.05
C ASP A 566 22.57 -41.31 -1.91
N ASP A 567 23.86 -40.97 -2.13
CA ASP A 567 25.11 -41.74 -1.93
C ASP A 567 25.14 -43.28 -2.16
N ASP A 568 25.98 -43.75 -3.10
CA ASP A 568 27.37 -44.19 -2.81
C ASP A 568 28.01 -45.03 -3.96
N THR A 569 29.12 -44.51 -4.48
CA THR A 569 30.38 -45.14 -4.90
C THR A 569 30.53 -46.69 -4.99
N PHE A 570 30.91 -47.23 -6.18
CA PHE A 570 32.10 -48.09 -6.50
C PHE A 570 31.92 -49.01 -7.76
N VAL A 571 32.49 -48.59 -8.91
CA VAL A 571 33.65 -49.16 -9.63
C VAL A 571 33.77 -50.70 -9.92
N ILE A 572 34.02 -51.00 -11.22
CA ILE A 572 34.80 -52.11 -11.88
C ILE A 572 34.06 -53.44 -12.17
N SER A 573 33.68 -53.68 -13.43
CA SER A 573 34.40 -54.42 -14.51
C SER A 573 33.91 -55.89 -14.58
N SER A 574 34.01 -56.69 -15.64
CA SER A 574 34.58 -56.65 -16.99
C SER A 574 34.14 -57.96 -17.67
N ASP A 575 34.14 -57.97 -19.02
CA ASP A 575 34.38 -59.11 -19.90
C ASP A 575 33.28 -60.20 -19.99
N GLU A 576 32.62 -60.26 -21.15
CA GLU A 576 32.96 -61.15 -22.27
C GLU A 576 32.92 -62.64 -21.92
N SER A 577 31.99 -63.38 -22.53
CA SER A 577 32.31 -64.20 -23.71
C SER A 577 31.27 -65.30 -23.96
N SER A 578 30.73 -65.24 -25.19
CA SER A 578 30.48 -66.34 -26.11
C SER A 578 29.87 -67.68 -25.65
N SER A 579 28.75 -67.97 -26.32
CA SER A 579 28.47 -69.20 -27.08
C SER A 579 28.16 -70.50 -26.31
N GLN A 580 26.97 -71.07 -26.56
CA GLN A 580 26.81 -72.17 -27.52
C GLN A 580 25.36 -72.70 -27.57
N SER A 581 24.85 -72.79 -28.80
CA SER A 581 24.01 -73.84 -29.40
C SER A 581 22.78 -74.40 -28.68
N ASP A 582 21.63 -74.17 -29.34
CA ASP A 582 20.67 -75.16 -29.87
C ASP A 582 20.21 -76.34 -28.99
N SER A 583 18.89 -76.37 -28.72
CA SER A 583 17.94 -77.40 -29.21
C SER A 583 16.58 -77.18 -28.53
N ALA A 584 15.54 -76.76 -29.26
CA ALA A 584 14.57 -77.60 -29.98
C ALA A 584 13.44 -78.18 -29.10
N SER A 585 12.28 -77.51 -29.13
CA SER A 585 10.90 -78.07 -29.12
C SER A 585 9.92 -76.88 -29.13
N LEU A 586 9.08 -76.59 -30.15
CA LEU A 586 7.93 -77.30 -30.74
C LEU A 586 6.79 -77.63 -29.76
N SER A 587 5.83 -76.70 -29.64
CA SER A 587 4.34 -76.87 -29.59
C SER A 587 3.71 -75.59 -29.01
N ASP A 588 2.92 -74.82 -29.76
CA ASP A 588 1.49 -74.97 -30.11
C ASP A 588 0.48 -74.50 -29.04
N SER A 589 -0.43 -73.61 -29.50
CA SER A 589 -1.86 -73.42 -29.15
C SER A 589 -2.26 -73.13 -27.69
N ALA A 590 -2.87 -71.99 -27.35
CA ALA A 590 -4.27 -71.57 -27.58
C ALA A 590 -5.31 -72.15 -26.59
N SER A 591 -6.35 -71.34 -26.30
CA SER A 591 -7.62 -71.59 -25.55
C SER A 591 -7.47 -71.80 -24.03
N SER A 592 -8.02 -70.92 -23.19
CA SER A 592 -9.43 -70.64 -22.80
C SER A 592 -9.98 -71.55 -21.70
N ASP A 593 -10.69 -70.88 -20.78
CA ASP A 593 -11.77 -71.36 -19.92
C ASP A 593 -11.51 -71.92 -18.49
N SER A 594 -12.18 -71.23 -17.57
CA SER A 594 -13.09 -71.75 -16.54
C SER A 594 -12.58 -72.22 -15.17
N GLU A 595 -13.11 -71.53 -14.15
CA GLU A 595 -13.86 -72.01 -12.99
C GLU A 595 -13.22 -72.88 -11.88
N ASN A 596 -13.40 -72.33 -10.66
CA ASN A 596 -13.94 -72.93 -9.44
C ASN A 596 -13.07 -73.65 -8.40
N GLU A 597 -13.31 -73.17 -7.17
CA GLU A 597 -13.43 -73.85 -5.88
C GLU A 597 -12.21 -74.55 -5.26
N ALA A 598 -11.70 -73.93 -4.19
CA ALA A 598 -11.69 -74.51 -2.84
C ALA A 598 -11.72 -73.40 -1.78
#